data_AF-A0A353R998-F1
#
_entry.id   AF-A0A353R998-F1
#
_cell.length_a   1.000
_cell.length_b   1.000
_cell.length_c   1.000
_cell.angle_alpha   90.00
_cell.angle_beta   90.00
_cell.angle_gamma   90.00
#
_symmetry.space_group_name_H-M   'P 1'
#
loop_
_entity.id
_entity.type
_entity.pdbx_description
1 polymer ?
#
loop_
_entity_poly.entity_id
_entity_poly.type
_entity_poly.pdbx_seq_one_letter_code
_entity_poly.pdbx_strand_id
1 'polypeptide(L)'
;LAARYGKPLYVCEYGASLENIRRINDIVRSIPGGLGDGTMAWEPARVLFPKGKADPAILNLYRDMDATYKKTPPQEIPLTRRDLSFDRPIVGADISWVPEQENRGTVFSEKGVAKDVMAILKDNGFNWIRLRLFVNPTAENGYSPQGYCGLEETLEMAKRAKKEGLKLLLNFHYSDNWADPGKQYTPASWTQYTGSGMEGQIYRYTYEVIRRFMEEGVCPDMVQTGNEINHGMLWPQGKIESSYMHFGVLLRCATAAVRAANPSIPIMVHIACGGQNEESVYFFDKILSRDVKFDIIGQSYYPRWHGTLEDLQHNLNDLATRYNKPVIVVEYQEHRLEVNQIVRNIPEDMGLGTFIWEATSPAWGNLFDERGDANENMKIYPLFLDNYDSL
;
A
#
# COMPACT_ATOMS: atom_id res chain seq x y z
N LEU A 1 31.11 0.29 -7.97
CA LEU A 1 29.67 0.65 -7.96
C LEU A 1 28.95 -0.06 -6.82
N ALA A 2 28.94 -1.40 -6.78
CA ALA A 2 28.29 -2.19 -5.74
C ALA A 2 28.70 -1.77 -4.32
N ALA A 3 30.00 -1.72 -4.01
CA ALA A 3 30.50 -1.29 -2.70
C ALA A 3 30.18 0.18 -2.36
N ARG A 4 30.07 1.06 -3.36
CA ARG A 4 29.80 2.49 -3.13
C ARG A 4 28.33 2.75 -2.77
N TYR A 5 27.42 2.00 -3.39
CA TYR A 5 25.98 2.22 -3.26
C TYR A 5 25.28 1.17 -2.38
N GLY A 6 25.96 0.07 -2.03
CA GLY A 6 25.36 -1.04 -1.28
C GLY A 6 24.17 -1.66 -2.02
N LYS A 7 24.21 -1.70 -3.36
CA LYS A 7 23.11 -2.19 -4.20
C LYS A 7 23.55 -3.33 -5.13
N PRO A 8 22.62 -4.24 -5.46
CA PRO A 8 22.78 -5.17 -6.59
C PRO A 8 23.11 -4.42 -7.87
N LEU A 9 23.92 -5.02 -8.72
CA LEU A 9 24.23 -4.52 -10.05
C LEU A 9 23.74 -5.49 -11.11
N TYR A 10 23.09 -4.89 -12.11
CA TYR A 10 22.73 -5.55 -13.35
C TYR A 10 23.52 -4.90 -14.48
N VAL A 11 24.03 -5.71 -15.41
CA VAL A 11 24.44 -5.20 -16.72
C VAL A 11 23.24 -5.28 -17.64
N CYS A 12 22.64 -4.13 -17.90
CA CYS A 12 21.56 -3.99 -18.86
C CYS A 12 22.16 -3.73 -20.25
N GLU A 13 21.69 -4.49 -21.24
CA GLU A 13 21.99 -4.31 -22.66
C GLU A 13 23.46 -4.56 -23.05
N TYR A 14 23.85 -5.84 -23.09
CA TYR A 14 25.10 -6.24 -23.76
C TYR A 14 24.84 -6.93 -25.10
N GLY A 15 25.76 -6.78 -26.05
CA GLY A 15 25.71 -7.50 -27.33
C GLY A 15 25.97 -8.99 -27.14
N ALA A 16 24.99 -9.83 -27.48
CA ALA A 16 24.93 -11.26 -27.17
C ALA A 16 25.87 -12.18 -27.99
N SER A 17 27.10 -11.76 -28.29
CA SER A 17 28.05 -12.62 -29.03
C SER A 17 28.52 -13.82 -28.19
N LEU A 18 29.00 -14.87 -28.85
CA LEU A 18 29.59 -16.06 -28.19
C LEU A 18 30.68 -15.68 -27.17
N GLU A 19 31.47 -14.64 -27.47
CA GLU A 19 32.53 -14.13 -26.60
C GLU A 19 31.97 -13.38 -25.38
N ASN A 20 30.89 -12.62 -25.56
CA ASN A 20 30.38 -11.71 -24.54
C ASN A 20 29.49 -12.40 -23.50
N ILE A 21 28.67 -13.37 -23.92
CA ILE A 21 27.65 -13.99 -23.05
C ILE A 21 28.26 -14.51 -21.75
N ARG A 22 29.26 -15.39 -21.84
CA ARG A 22 29.90 -15.94 -20.64
C ARG A 22 30.72 -14.89 -19.91
N ARG A 23 31.52 -14.11 -20.64
CA ARG A 23 32.42 -13.12 -20.06
C ARG A 23 31.69 -12.10 -19.20
N ILE A 24 30.58 -11.55 -19.69
CA ILE A 24 29.82 -10.53 -18.97
C ILE A 24 29.08 -11.12 -17.77
N ASN A 25 28.50 -12.32 -17.92
CA ASN A 25 27.88 -13.00 -16.79
C ASN A 25 28.90 -13.37 -15.69
N ASP A 26 30.10 -13.82 -16.07
CA ASP A 26 31.18 -14.10 -15.11
C ASP A 26 31.67 -12.82 -14.41
N ILE A 27 31.80 -11.71 -15.15
CA ILE A 27 32.16 -10.40 -14.57
C ILE A 27 31.10 -9.95 -13.56
N VAL A 28 29.82 -9.97 -13.93
CA VAL A 28 28.75 -9.58 -13.01
C VAL A 28 28.77 -10.48 -11.79
N ARG A 29 28.77 -11.79 -11.97
CA ARG A 29 28.82 -12.76 -10.87
C ARG A 29 30.04 -12.61 -9.95
N SER A 30 31.17 -12.14 -10.47
CA SER A 30 32.39 -11.91 -9.67
C SER A 30 32.30 -10.70 -8.73
N ILE A 31 31.24 -9.90 -8.81
CA ILE A 31 31.04 -8.73 -7.94
C ILE A 31 31.00 -9.21 -6.46
N PRO A 32 31.85 -8.66 -5.58
CA PRO A 32 31.95 -9.08 -4.18
C PRO A 32 30.62 -8.98 -3.41
N GLY A 33 30.43 -9.87 -2.45
CA GLY A 33 29.23 -9.92 -1.60
C GLY A 33 27.97 -10.35 -2.35
N GLY A 34 28.14 -11.04 -3.49
CA GLY A 34 27.03 -11.48 -4.34
C GLY A 34 26.22 -10.36 -4.97
N LEU A 35 26.74 -9.13 -4.99
CA LEU A 35 26.03 -7.95 -5.48
C LEU A 35 25.99 -7.88 -7.02
N GLY A 36 26.37 -8.93 -7.72
CA GLY A 36 26.26 -9.06 -9.16
C GLY A 36 25.11 -9.96 -9.53
N ASP A 37 23.95 -9.35 -9.74
CA ASP A 37 22.67 -10.03 -9.60
C ASP A 37 22.12 -10.50 -10.96
N GLY A 38 22.52 -9.86 -12.07
CA GLY A 38 22.15 -10.37 -13.38
C GLY A 38 22.67 -9.61 -14.59
N THR A 39 22.36 -10.16 -15.75
CA THR A 39 22.65 -9.54 -17.05
C THR A 39 21.42 -9.61 -17.95
N MET A 40 21.27 -8.62 -18.82
CA MET A 40 20.28 -8.64 -19.89
C MET A 40 20.97 -8.40 -21.22
N ALA A 41 20.88 -9.38 -22.11
CA ALA A 41 21.38 -9.26 -23.47
C ALA A 41 20.44 -8.37 -24.30
N TRP A 42 20.99 -7.47 -25.11
CA TRP A 42 20.22 -6.66 -26.03
C TRP A 42 19.88 -7.45 -27.31
N GLU A 43 18.60 -7.48 -27.67
CA GLU A 43 18.03 -8.21 -28.83
C GLU A 43 18.70 -9.58 -29.11
N PRO A 44 18.78 -10.50 -28.14
CA PRO A 44 19.59 -11.70 -28.29
C PRO A 44 19.03 -12.65 -29.34
N ALA A 45 17.76 -12.49 -29.75
CA ALA A 45 17.09 -13.36 -30.72
C ALA A 45 17.88 -13.52 -32.02
N ARG A 46 18.56 -12.46 -32.50
CA ARG A 46 19.36 -12.53 -33.74
C ARG A 46 20.59 -13.44 -33.61
N VAL A 47 21.11 -13.59 -32.40
CA VAL A 47 22.30 -14.41 -32.10
C VAL A 47 21.92 -15.80 -31.59
N LEU A 48 20.87 -15.90 -30.78
CA LEU A 48 20.33 -17.16 -30.29
C LEU A 48 19.68 -17.97 -31.41
N PHE A 49 19.01 -17.28 -32.35
CA PHE A 49 18.23 -17.87 -33.42
C PHE A 49 18.60 -17.30 -34.80
N PRO A 50 19.86 -17.45 -35.26
CA PRO A 50 20.24 -17.00 -36.59
C PRO A 50 19.33 -17.65 -37.65
N LYS A 51 18.67 -16.83 -38.47
CA LYS A 51 17.69 -17.27 -39.48
C LYS A 51 16.54 -18.09 -38.88
N GLY A 52 16.15 -17.81 -37.63
CA GLY A 52 15.05 -18.48 -36.94
C GLY A 52 15.37 -19.89 -36.43
N LYS A 53 16.63 -20.32 -36.48
CA LYS A 53 17.06 -21.62 -35.95
C LYS A 53 17.98 -21.43 -34.76
N ALA A 54 17.72 -22.16 -33.69
CA ALA A 54 18.55 -22.12 -32.49
C ALA A 54 20.01 -22.47 -32.82
N ASP A 55 20.95 -21.64 -32.38
CA ASP A 55 22.38 -21.93 -32.46
C ASP A 55 22.79 -22.86 -31.30
N PRO A 56 23.18 -24.13 -31.59
CA PRO A 56 23.53 -25.08 -30.54
C PRO A 56 24.73 -24.65 -29.70
N ALA A 57 25.69 -23.92 -30.28
CA ALA A 57 26.88 -23.48 -29.56
C ALA A 57 26.52 -22.44 -28.49
N ILE A 58 25.64 -21.50 -28.84
CA ILE A 58 25.16 -20.46 -27.93
C ILE A 58 24.26 -21.08 -26.84
N LEU A 59 23.34 -21.98 -27.20
CA LEU A 59 22.50 -22.64 -26.19
C LEU A 59 23.30 -23.54 -25.25
N ASN A 60 24.31 -24.24 -25.75
CA ASN A 60 25.22 -25.01 -24.91
C ASN A 60 26.01 -24.11 -23.97
N LEU A 61 26.43 -22.92 -24.41
CA LEU A 61 27.07 -21.93 -23.54
C LEU A 61 26.18 -21.58 -22.33
N TYR A 62 24.89 -21.30 -22.56
CA TYR A 62 23.94 -21.02 -21.48
C TYR A 62 23.70 -22.23 -20.56
N ARG A 63 23.59 -23.45 -21.11
CA ARG A 63 23.46 -24.68 -20.31
C ARG A 63 24.69 -24.94 -19.45
N ASP A 64 25.87 -24.74 -20.02
CA ASP A 64 27.14 -24.89 -19.31
C ASP A 64 27.28 -23.83 -18.22
N MET A 65 26.87 -22.59 -18.49
CA MET A 65 26.80 -21.54 -17.47
C MET A 65 25.83 -21.91 -16.35
N ASP A 66 24.61 -22.36 -16.64
CA ASP A 66 23.63 -22.83 -15.65
C ASP A 66 24.21 -23.97 -14.78
N ALA A 67 24.79 -25.00 -15.41
CA ALA A 67 25.42 -26.11 -14.71
C ALA A 67 26.60 -25.67 -13.83
N THR A 68 27.38 -24.70 -14.30
CA THR A 68 28.50 -24.11 -13.53
C THR A 68 27.97 -23.28 -12.37
N TYR A 69 26.94 -22.48 -12.61
CA TYR A 69 26.45 -21.50 -11.66
C TYR A 69 25.63 -22.13 -10.52
N LYS A 70 24.97 -23.26 -10.77
CA LYS A 70 24.34 -24.10 -9.74
C LYS A 70 25.32 -24.60 -8.68
N LYS A 71 26.61 -24.75 -9.02
CA LYS A 71 27.64 -25.19 -8.05
C LYS A 71 28.08 -24.09 -7.09
N THR A 72 27.75 -22.83 -7.39
CA THR A 72 28.09 -21.65 -6.58
C THR A 72 26.90 -20.69 -6.57
N PRO A 73 25.74 -21.05 -6.00
CA PRO A 73 24.52 -20.26 -6.16
C PRO A 73 24.78 -18.77 -5.85
N PRO A 74 24.27 -17.83 -6.68
CA PRO A 74 24.38 -16.41 -6.36
C PRO A 74 23.84 -16.20 -4.95
N GLN A 75 24.51 -15.35 -4.18
CA GLN A 75 24.04 -15.01 -2.85
C GLN A 75 22.66 -14.35 -3.03
N GLU A 76 21.62 -14.94 -2.45
CA GLU A 76 20.33 -14.26 -2.38
C GLU A 76 20.56 -12.91 -1.71
N ILE A 77 20.34 -11.83 -2.45
CA ILE A 77 20.37 -10.50 -1.87
C ILE A 77 19.04 -10.37 -1.14
N PRO A 78 19.04 -10.27 0.20
CA PRO A 78 17.80 -10.08 0.93
C PRO A 78 17.13 -8.84 0.36
N LEU A 79 15.83 -8.91 0.07
CA LEU A 79 15.06 -7.70 -0.24
C LEU A 79 15.37 -6.71 0.87
N THR A 80 15.86 -5.52 0.51
CA THR A 80 16.15 -4.48 1.51
C THR A 80 14.86 -4.18 2.28
N ARG A 81 14.76 -4.73 3.49
CA ARG A 81 13.70 -4.43 4.45
C ARG A 81 14.10 -3.14 5.14
N ARG A 82 13.19 -2.15 5.11
CA ARG A 82 13.32 -1.02 6.02
C ARG A 82 13.01 -1.54 7.41
N ASP A 83 13.91 -1.30 8.34
CA ASP A 83 13.63 -1.55 9.74
C ASP A 83 12.62 -0.51 10.21
N LEU A 84 11.40 -0.97 10.51
CA LEU A 84 10.28 -0.14 10.91
C LEU A 84 9.75 -0.68 12.23
N SER A 85 9.65 0.20 13.22
CA SER A 85 9.04 -0.11 14.50
C SER A 85 7.62 0.45 14.54
N PHE A 86 6.66 -0.39 14.94
CA PHE A 86 5.27 -0.02 15.16
C PHE A 86 4.86 -0.38 16.58
N ASP A 87 4.15 0.53 17.25
CA ASP A 87 3.46 0.20 18.49
C ASP A 87 2.27 -0.70 18.13
N ARG A 88 2.28 -1.93 18.62
CA ARG A 88 1.21 -2.93 18.39
C ARG A 88 0.34 -3.07 19.65
N PRO A 89 -0.97 -3.32 19.48
CA PRO A 89 -1.69 -3.32 18.20
C PRO A 89 -1.97 -1.91 17.67
N ILE A 90 -2.10 -1.81 16.36
CA ILE A 90 -2.82 -0.71 15.71
C ILE A 90 -4.32 -1.00 15.84
N VAL A 91 -5.03 -0.14 16.57
CA VAL A 91 -6.49 -0.09 16.61
C VAL A 91 -6.90 1.24 15.97
N GLY A 92 -7.27 1.15 14.71
CA GLY A 92 -7.53 2.29 13.86
C GLY A 92 -9.00 2.49 13.52
N ALA A 93 -9.36 3.73 13.19
CA ALA A 93 -10.68 4.09 12.66
C ALA A 93 -10.55 5.02 11.46
N ASP A 94 -11.28 4.72 10.37
CA ASP A 94 -11.59 5.73 9.36
C ASP A 94 -12.76 6.56 9.85
N ILE A 95 -12.57 7.88 9.92
CA ILE A 95 -13.57 8.84 10.37
C ILE A 95 -13.66 10.05 9.44
N SER A 96 -13.35 9.85 8.15
CA SER A 96 -13.27 10.99 7.23
C SER A 96 -14.65 11.61 6.93
N TRP A 97 -15.75 10.97 7.36
CA TRP A 97 -17.10 11.53 7.28
C TRP A 97 -17.48 12.47 8.43
N VAL A 98 -16.72 12.47 9.53
CA VAL A 98 -17.01 13.26 10.75
C VAL A 98 -17.28 14.74 10.46
N PRO A 99 -16.47 15.46 9.65
CA PRO A 99 -16.73 16.88 9.38
C PRO A 99 -18.11 17.14 8.79
N GLU A 100 -18.59 16.25 7.92
CA GLU A 100 -19.92 16.37 7.34
C GLU A 100 -21.02 16.08 8.37
N GLN A 101 -20.83 15.09 9.22
CA GLN A 101 -21.78 14.76 10.29
C GLN A 101 -21.91 15.93 11.28
N GLU A 102 -20.79 16.48 11.74
CA GLU A 102 -20.75 17.62 12.66
C GLU A 102 -21.40 18.87 12.03
N ASN A 103 -21.12 19.15 10.75
CA ASN A 103 -21.77 20.26 10.03
C ASN A 103 -23.28 20.06 9.83
N ARG A 104 -23.77 18.82 9.87
CA ARG A 104 -25.21 18.50 9.86
C ARG A 104 -25.83 18.53 11.26
N GLY A 105 -25.05 18.83 12.30
CA GLY A 105 -25.51 18.99 13.68
C GLY A 105 -25.39 17.73 14.53
N THR A 106 -24.70 16.67 14.06
CA THR A 106 -24.39 15.51 14.91
C THR A 106 -23.48 15.94 16.06
N VAL A 107 -23.88 15.57 17.29
CA VAL A 107 -23.06 15.74 18.49
C VAL A 107 -22.68 14.37 18.99
N PHE A 108 -21.38 14.06 19.00
CA PHE A 108 -20.92 12.77 19.49
C PHE A 108 -20.92 12.72 21.01
N SER A 109 -21.31 11.57 21.56
CA SER A 109 -21.43 11.38 23.00
C SER A 109 -21.04 9.96 23.40
N GLU A 110 -20.59 9.80 24.64
CA GLU A 110 -20.38 8.50 25.27
C GLU A 110 -21.06 8.51 26.65
N LYS A 111 -21.90 7.51 26.92
CA LYS A 111 -22.64 7.39 28.18
C LYS A 111 -23.44 8.66 28.53
N GLY A 112 -23.97 9.34 27.50
CA GLY A 112 -24.73 10.58 27.62
C GLY A 112 -23.90 11.84 27.84
N VAL A 113 -22.57 11.74 27.75
CA VAL A 113 -21.65 12.89 27.88
C VAL A 113 -21.11 13.26 26.50
N ALA A 114 -21.44 14.46 26.02
CA ALA A 114 -20.92 14.98 24.78
C ALA A 114 -19.39 15.16 24.85
N LYS A 115 -18.67 14.68 23.82
CA LYS A 115 -17.21 14.74 23.72
C LYS A 115 -16.81 14.85 22.25
N ASP A 116 -15.55 15.24 22.05
CA ASP A 116 -14.89 15.09 20.77
C ASP A 116 -14.85 13.62 20.33
N VAL A 117 -15.19 13.32 19.07
CA VAL A 117 -15.22 11.93 18.58
C VAL A 117 -13.86 11.24 18.67
N MET A 118 -12.76 11.98 18.47
CA MET A 118 -11.41 11.41 18.58
C MET A 118 -11.05 11.12 20.03
N ALA A 119 -11.51 11.94 20.98
CA ALA A 119 -11.35 11.66 22.41
C ALA A 119 -12.15 10.41 22.81
N ILE A 120 -13.38 10.23 22.32
CA ILE A 120 -14.18 9.02 22.57
C ILE A 120 -13.46 7.78 22.02
N LEU A 121 -12.96 7.83 20.78
CA LEU A 121 -12.21 6.73 20.19
C LEU A 121 -10.95 6.42 21.00
N LYS A 122 -10.18 7.43 21.38
CA LYS A 122 -8.97 7.27 22.21
C LYS A 122 -9.26 6.66 23.57
N ASP A 123 -10.31 7.13 24.26
CA ASP A 123 -10.77 6.58 25.54
C ASP A 123 -11.15 5.09 25.43
N ASN A 124 -11.50 4.63 24.22
CA ASN A 124 -11.84 3.24 23.91
C ASN A 124 -10.70 2.46 23.23
N GLY A 125 -9.47 2.96 23.31
CA GLY A 125 -8.26 2.23 22.92
C GLY A 125 -7.83 2.40 21.47
N PHE A 126 -8.51 3.24 20.69
CA PHE A 126 -8.05 3.59 19.34
C PHE A 126 -6.79 4.46 19.44
N ASN A 127 -5.79 4.15 18.62
CA ASN A 127 -4.50 4.85 18.60
C ASN A 127 -4.11 5.37 17.21
N TRP A 128 -4.92 5.08 16.18
CA TRP A 128 -4.74 5.57 14.82
C TRP A 128 -6.04 6.09 14.22
N ILE A 129 -5.93 7.14 13.42
CA ILE A 129 -6.99 7.65 12.55
C ILE A 129 -6.55 7.48 11.09
N ARG A 130 -7.46 6.95 10.27
CA ARG A 130 -7.33 6.92 8.81
C ARG A 130 -8.16 8.04 8.21
N LEU A 131 -7.58 8.80 7.28
CA LEU A 131 -8.28 9.84 6.54
C LEU A 131 -8.10 9.64 5.04
N ARG A 132 -9.21 9.52 4.31
CA ARG A 132 -9.20 9.56 2.84
C ARG A 132 -9.02 10.99 2.33
N LEU A 133 -8.33 11.10 1.19
CA LEU A 133 -8.03 12.35 0.53
C LEU A 133 -8.40 12.27 -0.96
N PHE A 134 -9.29 13.15 -1.37
CA PHE A 134 -9.64 13.41 -2.76
C PHE A 134 -8.83 14.59 -3.33
N VAL A 135 -8.60 14.57 -4.64
CA VAL A 135 -7.79 15.58 -5.32
C VAL A 135 -8.53 16.92 -5.37
N ASN A 136 -9.76 16.91 -5.90
CA ASN A 136 -10.63 18.07 -5.93
C ASN A 136 -12.10 17.64 -5.69
N PRO A 137 -12.53 17.46 -4.42
CA PRO A 137 -13.90 17.03 -4.13
C PRO A 137 -14.98 18.02 -4.57
N THR A 138 -14.64 19.28 -4.84
CA THR A 138 -15.58 20.31 -5.32
C THR A 138 -15.70 20.36 -6.84
N ALA A 139 -14.96 19.52 -7.58
CA ALA A 139 -15.08 19.44 -9.03
C ALA A 139 -16.48 19.01 -9.47
N GLU A 140 -16.79 19.16 -10.76
CA GLU A 140 -18.00 18.58 -11.35
C GLU A 140 -17.96 17.05 -11.17
N ASN A 141 -19.00 16.47 -10.55
CA ASN A 141 -19.06 15.06 -10.10
C ASN A 141 -18.05 14.68 -8.99
N GLY A 142 -17.40 15.67 -8.37
CA GLY A 142 -16.59 15.48 -7.17
C GLY A 142 -17.44 15.03 -5.98
N TYR A 143 -16.77 14.54 -4.94
CA TYR A 143 -17.42 13.97 -3.76
C TYR A 143 -18.35 14.94 -3.03
N SER A 144 -17.93 16.19 -2.85
CA SER A 144 -18.62 17.14 -1.98
C SER A 144 -18.42 18.58 -2.47
N PRO A 145 -19.51 19.32 -2.76
CA PRO A 145 -19.41 20.74 -3.08
C PRO A 145 -18.97 21.60 -1.88
N GLN A 146 -19.00 21.06 -0.66
CA GLN A 146 -18.49 21.70 0.56
C GLN A 146 -16.99 21.45 0.79
N GLY A 147 -16.35 20.58 -0.01
CA GLY A 147 -14.91 20.33 0.09
C GLY A 147 -14.49 19.22 1.05
N TYR A 148 -15.43 18.45 1.60
CA TYR A 148 -15.11 17.32 2.49
C TYR A 148 -14.13 16.35 1.85
N CYS A 149 -13.22 15.80 2.67
CA CYS A 149 -12.12 14.93 2.24
C CYS A 149 -11.14 15.58 1.23
N GLY A 150 -11.19 16.90 1.03
CA GLY A 150 -10.18 17.67 0.31
C GLY A 150 -9.01 18.04 1.22
N LEU A 151 -7.92 18.56 0.65
CA LEU A 151 -6.67 18.82 1.38
C LEU A 151 -6.87 19.63 2.68
N GLU A 152 -7.58 20.76 2.61
CA GLU A 152 -7.72 21.66 3.76
C GLU A 152 -8.57 21.03 4.89
N GLU A 153 -9.70 20.38 4.55
CA GLU A 153 -10.52 19.64 5.53
C GLU A 153 -9.74 18.47 6.17
N THR A 154 -8.98 17.73 5.36
CA THR A 154 -8.16 16.62 5.86
C THR A 154 -7.02 17.11 6.76
N LEU A 155 -6.43 18.29 6.48
CA LEU A 155 -5.41 18.91 7.34
C LEU A 155 -5.99 19.30 8.70
N GLU A 156 -7.19 19.87 8.76
CA GLU A 156 -7.84 20.21 10.04
C GLU A 156 -8.17 18.97 10.86
N MET A 157 -8.67 17.90 10.22
CA MET A 157 -8.85 16.61 10.88
C MET A 157 -7.53 15.99 11.37
N ALA A 158 -6.45 16.12 10.59
CA ALA A 158 -5.13 15.67 11.00
C ALA A 158 -4.60 16.45 12.23
N LYS A 159 -4.80 17.77 12.29
CA LYS A 159 -4.47 18.60 13.46
C LYS A 159 -5.23 18.14 14.69
N ARG A 160 -6.53 17.88 14.56
CA ARG A 160 -7.37 17.34 15.64
C ARG A 160 -6.85 15.99 16.14
N ALA A 161 -6.52 15.06 15.23
CA ALA A 161 -5.99 13.74 15.59
C ALA A 161 -4.64 13.84 16.33
N LYS A 162 -3.71 14.66 15.81
CA LYS A 162 -2.40 14.86 16.44
C LYS A 162 -2.48 15.56 17.79
N LYS A 163 -3.41 16.50 17.97
CA LYS A 163 -3.68 17.15 19.26
C LYS A 163 -4.12 16.15 20.32
N GLU A 164 -4.93 15.16 19.93
CA GLU A 164 -5.32 14.04 20.80
C GLU A 164 -4.22 12.98 20.95
N GLY A 165 -3.07 13.12 20.29
CA GLY A 165 -1.97 12.16 20.34
C GLY A 165 -2.21 10.88 19.55
N LEU A 166 -3.19 10.89 18.64
CA LEU A 166 -3.46 9.78 17.73
C LEU A 166 -2.50 9.84 16.53
N LYS A 167 -2.15 8.66 16.02
CA LYS A 167 -1.36 8.52 14.79
C LYS A 167 -2.25 8.64 13.56
N LEU A 168 -1.67 8.99 12.42
CA LEU A 168 -2.37 9.28 11.18
C LEU A 168 -1.93 8.36 10.04
N LEU A 169 -2.89 7.65 9.46
CA LEU A 169 -2.79 7.02 8.15
C LEU A 169 -3.47 7.91 7.11
N LEU A 170 -2.68 8.55 6.23
CA LEU A 170 -3.21 9.33 5.12
C LEU A 170 -3.46 8.43 3.91
N ASN A 171 -4.69 8.43 3.39
CA ASN A 171 -5.09 7.60 2.25
C ASN A 171 -5.35 8.47 1.01
N PHE A 172 -4.46 8.38 0.03
CA PHE A 172 -4.66 9.01 -1.28
C PHE A 172 -5.59 8.16 -2.14
N HIS A 173 -6.73 8.73 -2.55
CA HIS A 173 -7.60 8.07 -3.54
C HIS A 173 -7.17 8.35 -4.98
N TYR A 174 -6.40 9.42 -5.22
CA TYR A 174 -6.04 9.89 -6.57
C TYR A 174 -7.25 10.05 -7.50
N SER A 175 -8.37 10.51 -6.95
CA SER A 175 -9.60 10.82 -7.67
C SER A 175 -10.30 12.01 -7.00
N ASP A 176 -11.25 12.63 -7.69
CA ASP A 176 -12.09 13.70 -7.13
C ASP A 176 -13.26 13.13 -6.30
N ASN A 177 -13.45 11.82 -6.34
CA ASN A 177 -14.50 11.11 -5.63
C ASN A 177 -14.01 9.71 -5.20
N TRP A 178 -14.91 8.85 -4.72
CA TRP A 178 -14.60 7.48 -4.32
C TRP A 178 -13.78 6.73 -5.37
N ALA A 179 -12.73 6.07 -4.87
CA ALA A 179 -11.88 5.17 -5.63
C ALA A 179 -12.00 3.79 -4.99
N ASP A 180 -12.47 2.83 -5.77
CA ASP A 180 -12.82 1.46 -5.39
C ASP A 180 -12.48 0.51 -6.56
N PRO A 181 -12.60 -0.82 -6.43
CA PRO A 181 -12.26 -1.75 -7.51
C PRO A 181 -13.05 -1.52 -8.81
N GLY A 182 -14.24 -0.92 -8.74
CA GLY A 182 -15.09 -0.60 -9.89
C GLY A 182 -14.89 0.81 -10.44
N LYS A 183 -14.27 1.72 -9.69
CA LYS A 183 -14.14 3.15 -10.04
C LYS A 183 -12.77 3.68 -9.63
N GLN A 184 -11.99 4.15 -10.58
CA GLN A 184 -10.65 4.71 -10.34
C GLN A 184 -10.41 5.95 -11.22
N TYR A 185 -11.41 6.81 -11.35
CA TYR A 185 -11.42 7.87 -12.36
C TYR A 185 -10.33 8.91 -12.12
N THR A 186 -9.63 9.26 -13.20
CA THR A 186 -8.67 10.37 -13.21
C THR A 186 -9.37 11.68 -12.77
N PRO A 187 -8.78 12.46 -11.85
CA PRO A 187 -9.27 13.78 -11.49
C PRO A 187 -9.53 14.66 -12.71
N ALA A 188 -10.60 15.44 -12.71
CA ALA A 188 -10.99 16.29 -13.84
C ALA A 188 -9.85 17.24 -14.25
N SER A 189 -9.16 17.79 -13.24
CA SER A 189 -8.02 18.70 -13.41
C SER A 189 -6.75 18.04 -13.96
N TRP A 190 -6.72 16.71 -14.12
CA TRP A 190 -5.56 15.96 -14.60
C TRP A 190 -5.78 15.32 -15.98
N THR A 191 -6.97 15.48 -16.56
CA THR A 191 -7.36 14.84 -17.82
C THR A 191 -6.47 15.22 -19.02
N GLN A 192 -5.81 16.38 -18.96
CA GLN A 192 -4.85 16.84 -19.97
C GLN A 192 -3.49 16.13 -19.91
N TYR A 193 -3.16 15.48 -18.80
CA TYR A 193 -1.86 14.81 -18.63
C TYR A 193 -1.91 13.39 -19.18
N THR A 194 -0.91 13.03 -19.98
CA THR A 194 -0.76 11.67 -20.52
C THR A 194 0.67 11.17 -20.43
N GLY A 195 0.86 9.85 -20.30
CA GLY A 195 2.18 9.22 -20.21
C GLY A 195 3.05 9.87 -19.14
N SER A 196 4.28 10.29 -19.51
CA SER A 196 5.21 10.98 -18.61
C SER A 196 4.65 12.24 -17.94
N GLY A 197 3.68 12.92 -18.56
CA GLY A 197 2.98 14.04 -17.94
C GLY A 197 2.14 13.60 -16.73
N MET A 198 1.45 12.46 -16.83
CA MET A 198 0.66 11.90 -15.72
C MET A 198 1.58 11.36 -14.61
N GLU A 199 2.69 10.72 -14.99
CA GLU A 199 3.74 10.25 -14.08
C GLU A 199 4.34 11.40 -13.25
N GLY A 200 4.65 12.52 -13.89
CA GLY A 200 5.10 13.74 -13.22
C GLY A 200 4.01 14.36 -12.34
N GLN A 201 2.76 14.34 -12.79
CA GLN A 201 1.64 14.92 -12.03
C GLN A 201 1.36 14.15 -10.73
N ILE A 202 1.27 12.82 -10.77
CA ILE A 202 1.05 12.01 -9.56
C ILE A 202 2.21 12.16 -8.57
N TYR A 203 3.46 12.20 -9.07
CA TYR A 203 4.63 12.44 -8.24
C TYR A 203 4.53 13.80 -7.54
N ARG A 204 4.31 14.86 -8.32
CA ARG A 204 4.26 16.24 -7.82
C ARG A 204 3.15 16.42 -6.79
N TYR A 205 1.93 15.99 -7.11
CA TYR A 205 0.80 16.11 -6.19
C TYR A 205 1.05 15.37 -4.87
N THR A 206 1.54 14.12 -4.93
CA THR A 206 1.82 13.33 -3.72
C THR A 206 2.89 14.01 -2.85
N TYR A 207 3.97 14.50 -3.48
CA TYR A 207 5.04 15.22 -2.80
C TYR A 207 4.52 16.51 -2.14
N GLU A 208 3.80 17.35 -2.88
CA GLU A 208 3.27 18.64 -2.42
C GLU A 208 2.30 18.45 -1.25
N VAL A 209 1.40 17.47 -1.32
CA VAL A 209 0.47 17.18 -0.22
C VAL A 209 1.23 16.79 1.04
N ILE A 210 2.16 15.83 0.97
CA ILE A 210 2.89 15.37 2.16
C ILE A 210 3.71 16.52 2.77
N ARG A 211 4.32 17.34 1.92
CA ARG A 211 5.02 18.56 2.34
C ARG A 211 4.09 19.52 3.09
N ARG A 212 2.88 19.74 2.59
CA ARG A 212 1.88 20.57 3.30
C ARG A 212 1.52 20.00 4.67
N PHE A 213 1.29 18.69 4.80
CA PHE A 213 1.06 18.08 6.12
C PHE A 213 2.25 18.26 7.07
N MET A 214 3.49 18.15 6.57
CA MET A 214 4.69 18.39 7.38
C MET A 214 4.83 19.85 7.82
N GLU A 215 4.53 20.79 6.92
CA GLU A 215 4.59 22.24 7.18
C GLU A 215 3.53 22.68 8.21
N GLU A 216 2.37 22.03 8.21
CA GLU A 216 1.31 22.22 9.21
C GLU A 216 1.59 21.47 10.53
N GLY A 217 2.75 20.81 10.66
CA GLY A 217 3.14 20.08 11.88
C GLY A 217 2.40 18.76 12.11
N VAL A 218 1.71 18.24 11.10
CA VAL A 218 0.86 17.05 11.18
C VAL A 218 1.31 15.95 10.22
N CYS A 219 2.63 15.75 10.11
CA CYS A 219 3.23 14.72 9.26
C CYS A 219 2.51 13.36 9.44
N PRO A 220 2.07 12.70 8.33
CA PRO A 220 1.45 11.38 8.43
C PRO A 220 2.42 10.36 9.01
N ASP A 221 1.91 9.46 9.84
CA ASP A 221 2.70 8.34 10.42
C ASP A 221 2.73 7.14 9.47
N MET A 222 1.84 7.11 8.48
CA MET A 222 1.80 6.15 7.38
C MET A 222 1.04 6.77 6.20
N VAL A 223 1.41 6.38 4.97
CA VAL A 223 0.72 6.80 3.74
C VAL A 223 0.29 5.59 2.92
N GLN A 224 -0.97 5.59 2.48
CA GLN A 224 -1.53 4.65 1.52
C GLN A 224 -1.54 5.33 0.14
N THR A 225 -0.83 4.74 -0.85
CA THR A 225 -0.72 5.30 -2.21
C THR A 225 -1.75 4.66 -3.15
N GLY A 226 -2.98 5.17 -3.13
CA GLY A 226 -4.12 4.60 -3.84
C GLY A 226 -5.08 3.86 -2.90
N ASN A 227 -6.37 3.79 -3.25
CA ASN A 227 -7.38 3.04 -2.50
C ASN A 227 -7.92 1.88 -3.33
N GLU A 228 -7.86 0.65 -2.77
CA GLU A 228 -8.38 -0.57 -3.40
C GLU A 228 -8.00 -0.68 -4.89
N ILE A 229 -6.71 -0.58 -5.17
CA ILE A 229 -6.15 -0.45 -6.53
C ILE A 229 -6.07 -1.79 -7.27
N ASN A 230 -6.96 -2.72 -6.95
CA ASN A 230 -7.05 -4.09 -7.50
C ASN A 230 -6.93 -4.11 -9.03
N HIS A 231 -7.57 -3.14 -9.66
CA HIS A 231 -7.68 -3.00 -11.12
C HIS A 231 -6.94 -1.75 -11.63
N GLY A 232 -5.99 -1.24 -10.84
CA GLY A 232 -5.16 -0.08 -11.13
C GLY A 232 -5.70 1.20 -10.50
N MET A 233 -5.24 2.35 -11.01
CA MET A 233 -5.66 3.69 -10.57
C MET A 233 -5.62 4.68 -11.74
N LEU A 234 -6.22 5.87 -11.62
CA LEU A 234 -6.16 6.92 -12.68
C LEU A 234 -6.59 6.41 -14.06
N TRP A 235 -7.79 5.82 -14.14
CA TRP A 235 -8.35 5.29 -15.36
C TRP A 235 -8.66 6.39 -16.39
N PRO A 236 -8.46 6.12 -17.69
CA PRO A 236 -8.10 4.81 -18.26
C PRO A 236 -6.60 4.49 -18.26
N GLN A 237 -5.72 5.46 -18.03
CA GLN A 237 -4.27 5.29 -18.27
C GLN A 237 -3.61 4.27 -17.36
N GLY A 238 -3.94 4.28 -16.07
CA GLY A 238 -3.44 3.32 -15.10
C GLY A 238 -4.39 2.15 -14.85
N LYS A 239 -5.38 1.92 -15.72
CA LYS A 239 -6.23 0.73 -15.64
C LYS A 239 -5.40 -0.51 -15.97
N ILE A 240 -5.55 -1.54 -15.13
CA ILE A 240 -4.96 -2.84 -15.41
C ILE A 240 -5.88 -3.58 -16.40
N GLU A 241 -5.37 -3.78 -17.61
CA GLU A 241 -6.00 -4.63 -18.62
C GLU A 241 -5.10 -5.85 -18.87
N SER A 242 -4.53 -5.98 -20.08
CA SER A 242 -3.56 -7.04 -20.38
C SER A 242 -2.17 -6.79 -19.79
N SER A 243 -1.91 -5.59 -19.25
CA SER A 243 -0.59 -5.18 -18.78
C SER A 243 -0.68 -4.34 -17.50
N TYR A 244 0.25 -4.61 -16.58
CA TYR A 244 0.47 -3.83 -15.35
C TYR A 244 1.47 -2.68 -15.56
N MET A 245 2.01 -2.48 -16.77
CA MET A 245 3.15 -1.57 -16.97
C MET A 245 2.82 -0.12 -16.63
N HIS A 246 1.76 0.46 -17.20
CA HIS A 246 1.40 1.86 -16.93
C HIS A 246 1.02 2.07 -15.46
N PHE A 247 0.17 1.21 -14.92
CA PHE A 247 -0.18 1.20 -13.50
C PHE A 247 1.06 1.14 -12.59
N GLY A 248 1.97 0.20 -12.85
CA GLY A 248 3.19 0.04 -12.07
C GLY A 248 4.09 1.27 -12.11
N VAL A 249 4.17 1.98 -13.26
CA VAL A 249 4.91 3.25 -13.35
C VAL A 249 4.27 4.33 -12.48
N LEU A 250 2.95 4.51 -12.57
CA LEU A 250 2.23 5.49 -11.76
C LEU A 250 2.38 5.21 -10.26
N LEU A 251 2.29 3.94 -9.85
CA LEU A 251 2.46 3.54 -8.45
C LEU A 251 3.91 3.74 -7.98
N ARG A 252 4.92 3.49 -8.82
CA ARG A 252 6.31 3.87 -8.52
C ARG A 252 6.46 5.38 -8.32
N CYS A 253 5.84 6.20 -9.16
CA CYS A 253 5.90 7.65 -9.03
C CYS A 253 5.25 8.13 -7.72
N ALA A 254 4.08 7.59 -7.36
CA ALA A 254 3.43 7.88 -6.08
C ALA A 254 4.32 7.51 -4.88
N THR A 255 4.82 6.27 -4.83
CA THR A 255 5.67 5.80 -3.73
C THR A 255 7.02 6.53 -3.65
N ALA A 256 7.63 6.85 -4.79
CA ALA A 256 8.84 7.67 -4.85
C ALA A 256 8.61 9.09 -4.33
N ALA A 257 7.46 9.70 -4.61
CA ALA A 257 7.12 11.02 -4.10
C ALA A 257 6.96 11.05 -2.58
N VAL A 258 6.33 10.02 -1.98
CA VAL A 258 6.29 9.86 -0.52
C VAL A 258 7.71 9.83 0.05
N ARG A 259 8.58 8.98 -0.53
CA ARG A 259 9.98 8.84 -0.11
C ARG A 259 10.77 10.14 -0.23
N ALA A 260 10.55 10.89 -1.31
CA ALA A 260 11.23 12.15 -1.54
C ALA A 260 10.77 13.24 -0.55
N ALA A 261 9.48 13.26 -0.20
CA ALA A 261 8.95 14.22 0.78
C ALA A 261 9.46 13.91 2.18
N ASN A 262 9.39 12.63 2.59
CA ASN A 262 9.97 12.16 3.83
C ASN A 262 10.30 10.65 3.76
N PRO A 263 11.59 10.27 3.78
CA PRO A 263 11.99 8.87 3.68
C PRO A 263 11.59 8.04 4.89
N SER A 264 11.26 8.63 6.04
CA SER A 264 10.88 7.90 7.25
C SER A 264 9.46 7.33 7.18
N ILE A 265 8.55 7.95 6.42
CA ILE A 265 7.13 7.57 6.36
C ILE A 265 6.98 6.13 5.82
N PRO A 266 6.32 5.21 6.53
CA PRO A 266 5.94 3.91 5.99
C PRO A 266 4.91 4.05 4.85
N ILE A 267 5.09 3.26 3.78
CA ILE A 267 4.18 3.24 2.62
C ILE A 267 3.39 1.95 2.59
N MET A 268 2.06 2.07 2.54
CA MET A 268 1.12 0.98 2.33
C MET A 268 0.66 0.92 0.87
N VAL A 269 0.61 -0.29 0.32
CA VAL A 269 -0.14 -0.61 -0.90
C VAL A 269 -1.37 -1.43 -0.51
N HIS A 270 -2.55 -1.02 -1.00
CA HIS A 270 -3.84 -1.50 -0.52
C HIS A 270 -4.70 -2.08 -1.66
N ILE A 271 -5.18 -3.32 -1.49
CA ILE A 271 -6.16 -3.97 -2.37
C ILE A 271 -7.33 -4.54 -1.57
N ALA A 272 -8.48 -4.71 -2.21
CA ALA A 272 -9.68 -5.32 -1.65
C ALA A 272 -9.76 -6.82 -1.96
N CYS A 273 -8.88 -7.63 -1.34
CA CYS A 273 -8.77 -9.07 -1.62
C CYS A 273 -8.59 -9.89 -0.33
N GLY A 274 -9.23 -9.48 0.78
CA GLY A 274 -8.92 -9.96 2.13
C GLY A 274 -8.83 -11.49 2.30
N GLY A 275 -9.70 -12.28 1.67
CA GLY A 275 -9.59 -13.76 1.63
C GLY A 275 -9.33 -14.33 0.22
N GLN A 276 -9.03 -13.49 -0.76
CA GLN A 276 -8.74 -13.92 -2.14
C GLN A 276 -7.22 -14.03 -2.34
N ASN A 277 -6.64 -15.15 -1.88
CA ASN A 277 -5.18 -15.30 -1.87
C ASN A 277 -4.56 -15.30 -3.28
N GLU A 278 -5.10 -16.06 -4.23
CA GLU A 278 -4.55 -16.12 -5.59
C GLU A 278 -4.50 -14.73 -6.26
N GLU A 279 -5.57 -13.94 -6.09
CA GLU A 279 -5.65 -12.57 -6.62
C GLU A 279 -4.65 -11.64 -5.93
N SER A 280 -4.55 -11.73 -4.60
CA SER A 280 -3.59 -10.95 -3.82
C SER A 280 -2.15 -11.25 -4.24
N VAL A 281 -1.79 -12.54 -4.30
CA VAL A 281 -0.45 -12.98 -4.70
C VAL A 281 -0.14 -12.52 -6.11
N TYR A 282 -1.07 -12.72 -7.06
CA TYR A 282 -0.87 -12.27 -8.44
C TYR A 282 -0.62 -10.77 -8.53
N PHE A 283 -1.41 -9.96 -7.82
CA PHE A 283 -1.24 -8.51 -7.80
C PHE A 283 0.12 -8.10 -7.24
N PHE A 284 0.50 -8.61 -6.06
CA PHE A 284 1.75 -8.23 -5.40
C PHE A 284 2.98 -8.69 -6.18
N ASP A 285 2.97 -9.89 -6.75
CA ASP A 285 4.02 -10.38 -7.65
C ASP A 285 4.22 -9.43 -8.84
N LYS A 286 3.12 -8.98 -9.46
CA LYS A 286 3.20 -8.11 -10.65
C LYS A 286 3.72 -6.71 -10.35
N ILE A 287 3.39 -6.12 -9.20
CA ILE A 287 3.92 -4.79 -8.85
C ILE A 287 5.38 -4.88 -8.38
N LEU A 288 5.76 -5.95 -7.65
CA LEU A 288 7.13 -6.17 -7.20
C LEU A 288 8.05 -6.46 -8.40
N SER A 289 7.59 -7.25 -9.38
CA SER A 289 8.33 -7.47 -10.64
C SER A 289 8.53 -6.19 -11.48
N ARG A 290 7.86 -5.10 -11.10
CA ARG A 290 7.94 -3.77 -11.72
C ARG A 290 8.60 -2.75 -10.81
N ASP A 291 9.32 -3.20 -9.79
CA ASP A 291 10.11 -2.38 -8.88
C ASP A 291 9.28 -1.36 -8.07
N VAL A 292 8.00 -1.65 -7.80
CA VAL A 292 7.22 -0.85 -6.85
C VAL A 292 7.76 -1.08 -5.44
N LYS A 293 8.21 0.00 -4.79
CA LYS A 293 8.78 -0.05 -3.44
C LYS A 293 7.75 0.43 -2.42
N PHE A 294 7.39 -0.45 -1.48
CA PHE A 294 6.47 -0.17 -0.40
C PHE A 294 6.83 -1.02 0.83
N ASP A 295 6.27 -0.69 1.98
CA ASP A 295 6.64 -1.30 3.25
C ASP A 295 5.57 -2.25 3.79
N ILE A 296 4.28 -1.90 3.62
CA ILE A 296 3.15 -2.57 4.27
C ILE A 296 2.12 -3.03 3.24
N ILE A 297 1.59 -4.23 3.44
CA ILE A 297 0.44 -4.77 2.70
C ILE A 297 -0.85 -4.37 3.43
N GLY A 298 -1.72 -3.64 2.74
CA GLY A 298 -3.07 -3.32 3.20
C GLY A 298 -4.11 -4.21 2.52
N GLN A 299 -5.09 -4.70 3.28
CA GLN A 299 -6.21 -5.48 2.76
C GLN A 299 -7.55 -4.92 3.27
N SER A 300 -8.56 -4.81 2.40
CA SER A 300 -9.95 -4.72 2.85
C SER A 300 -10.52 -6.11 3.11
N TYR A 301 -11.35 -6.26 4.15
CA TYR A 301 -12.08 -7.49 4.42
C TYR A 301 -13.56 -7.23 4.75
N TYR A 302 -14.41 -7.78 3.90
CA TYR A 302 -15.86 -7.79 4.05
C TYR A 302 -16.36 -9.17 3.59
N PRO A 303 -16.92 -10.01 4.48
CA PRO A 303 -17.19 -11.42 4.19
C PRO A 303 -18.04 -11.64 2.93
N ARG A 304 -18.95 -10.70 2.66
CA ARG A 304 -19.81 -10.71 1.47
C ARG A 304 -19.04 -10.78 0.14
N TRP A 305 -17.86 -10.17 0.08
CA TRP A 305 -17.08 -10.05 -1.15
C TRP A 305 -15.76 -10.82 -1.08
N HIS A 306 -15.17 -10.97 0.11
CA HIS A 306 -13.78 -11.41 0.25
C HIS A 306 -13.63 -12.81 0.86
N GLY A 307 -14.71 -13.57 1.05
CA GLY A 307 -14.67 -14.94 1.57
C GLY A 307 -14.78 -15.02 3.09
N THR A 308 -14.52 -16.21 3.64
CA THR A 308 -14.68 -16.53 5.07
C THR A 308 -13.54 -15.99 5.93
N LEU A 309 -13.67 -16.08 7.25
CA LEU A 309 -12.60 -15.73 8.19
C LEU A 309 -11.39 -16.67 8.07
N GLU A 310 -11.61 -17.93 7.69
CA GLU A 310 -10.53 -18.89 7.40
C GLU A 310 -9.76 -18.47 6.15
N ASP A 311 -10.47 -18.04 5.10
CA ASP A 311 -9.86 -17.51 3.88
C ASP A 311 -9.02 -16.24 4.17
N LEU A 312 -9.54 -15.34 5.02
CA LEU A 312 -8.81 -14.18 5.50
C LEU A 312 -7.52 -14.61 6.22
N GLN A 313 -7.62 -15.47 7.23
CA GLN A 313 -6.47 -15.91 8.01
C GLN A 313 -5.40 -16.57 7.12
N HIS A 314 -5.82 -17.44 6.20
CA HIS A 314 -4.92 -18.07 5.25
C HIS A 314 -4.21 -17.03 4.38
N ASN A 315 -4.97 -16.09 3.80
CA ASN A 315 -4.41 -15.06 2.94
C ASN A 315 -3.41 -14.17 3.68
N LEU A 316 -3.76 -13.62 4.85
CA LEU A 316 -2.86 -12.70 5.56
C LEU A 316 -1.55 -13.38 6.00
N ASN A 317 -1.61 -14.65 6.42
CA ASN A 317 -0.43 -15.44 6.79
C ASN A 317 0.49 -15.69 5.60
N ASP A 318 -0.07 -16.09 4.44
CA ASP A 318 0.71 -16.29 3.22
C ASP A 318 1.33 -14.98 2.75
N LEU A 319 0.58 -13.89 2.67
CA LEU A 319 1.10 -12.59 2.21
C LEU A 319 2.23 -12.07 3.11
N ALA A 320 2.07 -12.15 4.42
CA ALA A 320 3.09 -11.71 5.38
C ALA A 320 4.39 -12.51 5.19
N THR A 321 4.29 -13.84 5.16
CA THR A 321 5.43 -14.75 5.05
C THR A 321 6.10 -14.67 3.68
N ARG A 322 5.31 -14.71 2.61
CA ARG A 322 5.76 -14.72 1.21
C ARG A 322 6.54 -13.47 0.85
N TYR A 323 6.04 -12.30 1.27
CA TYR A 323 6.64 -11.02 0.91
C TYR A 323 7.54 -10.45 2.01
N ASN A 324 7.58 -11.09 3.19
CA ASN A 324 8.29 -10.60 4.38
C ASN A 324 7.95 -9.13 4.65
N LYS A 325 6.65 -8.85 4.68
CA LYS A 325 6.08 -7.51 4.87
C LYS A 325 5.00 -7.54 5.94
N PRO A 326 4.94 -6.53 6.82
CA PRO A 326 3.83 -6.41 7.73
C PRO A 326 2.50 -6.22 6.98
N VAL A 327 1.42 -6.70 7.60
CA VAL A 327 0.06 -6.70 7.06
C VAL A 327 -0.88 -5.94 7.99
N ILE A 328 -1.78 -5.16 7.40
CA ILE A 328 -2.86 -4.43 8.08
C ILE A 328 -4.18 -4.73 7.35
N VAL A 329 -5.24 -5.02 8.09
CA VAL A 329 -6.61 -4.98 7.54
C VAL A 329 -7.12 -3.55 7.67
N VAL A 330 -7.10 -2.80 6.57
CA VAL A 330 -7.26 -1.34 6.58
C VAL A 330 -8.71 -0.88 6.33
N GLU A 331 -9.58 -1.81 5.93
CA GLU A 331 -11.04 -1.59 5.92
C GLU A 331 -11.74 -2.89 6.31
N TYR A 332 -12.63 -2.82 7.29
CA TYR A 332 -13.57 -3.89 7.65
C TYR A 332 -14.76 -3.31 8.42
N GLN A 333 -15.79 -4.14 8.62
CA GLN A 333 -17.00 -3.76 9.36
C GLN A 333 -17.46 -4.86 10.32
N GLU A 334 -17.58 -6.08 9.81
CA GLU A 334 -18.12 -7.24 10.52
C GLU A 334 -17.01 -8.04 11.22
N HIS A 335 -17.39 -8.95 12.13
CA HIS A 335 -16.45 -9.82 12.84
C HIS A 335 -15.31 -9.06 13.55
N ARG A 336 -15.67 -7.98 14.26
CA ARG A 336 -14.70 -6.99 14.77
C ARG A 336 -13.63 -7.60 15.65
N LEU A 337 -14.01 -8.53 16.53
CA LEU A 337 -13.07 -9.20 17.42
C LEU A 337 -12.22 -10.20 16.63
N GLU A 338 -12.85 -11.03 15.81
CA GLU A 338 -12.20 -12.12 15.08
C GLU A 338 -11.20 -11.59 14.05
N VAL A 339 -11.52 -10.51 13.32
CA VAL A 339 -10.60 -9.86 12.37
C VAL A 339 -9.38 -9.31 13.11
N ASN A 340 -9.56 -8.67 14.27
CA ASN A 340 -8.47 -8.18 15.10
C ASN A 340 -7.58 -9.33 15.63
N GLN A 341 -8.19 -10.44 16.06
CA GLN A 341 -7.47 -11.65 16.49
C GLN A 341 -6.71 -12.31 15.34
N ILE A 342 -7.31 -12.42 14.16
CA ILE A 342 -6.64 -12.98 12.97
C ILE A 342 -5.40 -12.16 12.62
N VAL A 343 -5.50 -10.83 12.61
CA VAL A 343 -4.33 -9.97 12.35
C VAL A 343 -3.29 -10.11 13.46
N ARG A 344 -3.69 -10.11 14.73
CA ARG A 344 -2.76 -10.33 15.86
C ARG A 344 -1.96 -11.62 15.69
N ASN A 345 -2.61 -12.68 15.22
CA ASN A 345 -2.06 -14.03 15.15
C ASN A 345 -1.20 -14.29 13.91
N ILE A 346 -0.99 -13.30 13.06
CA ILE A 346 -0.04 -13.42 11.94
C ILE A 346 1.38 -13.68 12.51
N PRO A 347 2.11 -14.69 11.99
CA PRO A 347 3.44 -15.06 12.46
C PRO A 347 4.46 -13.92 12.49
N GLU A 348 5.49 -14.09 13.33
CA GLU A 348 6.64 -13.17 13.43
C GLU A 348 6.26 -11.70 13.67
N ASP A 349 5.14 -11.49 14.37
CA ASP A 349 4.65 -10.16 14.72
C ASP A 349 4.35 -9.27 13.50
N MET A 350 4.14 -9.88 12.32
CA MET A 350 3.92 -9.16 11.07
C MET A 350 2.51 -8.58 10.92
N GLY A 351 1.55 -9.01 11.73
CA GLY A 351 0.24 -8.39 11.77
C GLY A 351 0.23 -7.17 12.68
N LEU A 352 0.13 -5.98 12.07
CA LEU A 352 0.25 -4.72 12.83
C LEU A 352 -1.06 -4.29 13.49
N GLY A 353 -2.20 -4.57 12.86
CA GLY A 353 -3.52 -4.26 13.40
C GLY A 353 -4.55 -3.94 12.32
N THR A 354 -5.59 -3.20 12.70
CA THR A 354 -6.79 -3.04 11.88
C THR A 354 -7.31 -1.60 11.86
N PHE A 355 -8.12 -1.27 10.85
CA PHE A 355 -8.86 -0.01 10.77
C PHE A 355 -10.34 -0.28 10.44
N ILE A 356 -11.23 0.01 11.38
CA ILE A 356 -12.68 -0.08 11.13
C ILE A 356 -13.10 1.04 10.17
N TRP A 357 -13.85 0.69 9.13
CA TRP A 357 -14.25 1.65 8.11
C TRP A 357 -15.47 2.46 8.53
N GLU A 358 -15.40 3.78 8.37
CA GLU A 358 -16.46 4.74 8.74
C GLU A 358 -17.03 4.46 10.14
N ALA A 359 -16.16 4.53 11.15
CA ALA A 359 -16.48 4.15 12.54
C ALA A 359 -17.77 4.80 13.07
N THR A 360 -18.02 6.05 12.66
CA THR A 360 -19.14 6.90 13.07
C THR A 360 -20.40 6.74 12.22
N SER A 361 -20.35 5.93 11.16
CA SER A 361 -21.51 5.65 10.31
C SER A 361 -22.36 4.53 10.94
N PRO A 362 -23.64 4.77 11.27
CA PRO A 362 -24.51 3.72 11.81
C PRO A 362 -24.71 2.54 10.84
N ALA A 363 -24.62 2.79 9.54
CA ALA A 363 -24.79 1.78 8.49
C ALA A 363 -23.51 0.94 8.25
N TRP A 364 -22.35 1.50 8.56
CA TRP A 364 -21.06 0.89 8.29
C TRP A 364 -20.33 0.55 9.58
N GLY A 365 -19.39 1.38 10.04
CA GLY A 365 -18.58 1.09 11.23
C GLY A 365 -19.41 0.85 12.49
N ASN A 366 -20.57 1.50 12.61
CA ASN A 366 -21.61 1.29 13.62
C ASN A 366 -21.06 1.24 15.05
N LEU A 367 -20.09 2.10 15.36
CA LEU A 367 -19.64 2.31 16.75
C LEU A 367 -20.43 3.42 17.44
N PHE A 368 -21.17 4.20 16.67
CA PHE A 368 -22.08 5.26 17.10
C PHE A 368 -23.47 5.03 16.49
N ASP A 369 -24.51 5.32 17.25
CA ASP A 369 -25.91 5.27 16.78
C ASP A 369 -26.26 6.51 15.91
N GLU A 370 -27.48 6.55 15.39
CA GLU A 370 -27.96 7.66 14.53
C GLU A 370 -27.97 9.03 15.23
N ARG A 371 -27.92 9.07 16.56
CA ARG A 371 -27.90 10.30 17.36
C ARG A 371 -26.47 10.75 17.70
N GLY A 372 -25.46 9.95 17.35
CA GLY A 372 -24.06 10.21 17.67
C GLY A 372 -23.64 9.61 19.02
N ASP A 373 -24.45 8.76 19.65
CA ASP A 373 -24.09 8.12 20.91
C ASP A 373 -23.25 6.85 20.64
N ALA A 374 -22.10 6.73 21.31
CA ALA A 374 -21.29 5.51 21.27
C ALA A 374 -22.09 4.31 21.79
N ASN A 375 -22.05 3.20 21.05
CA ASN A 375 -22.89 2.03 21.31
C ASN A 375 -22.08 0.81 21.80
N GLU A 376 -22.76 -0.32 22.01
CA GLU A 376 -22.16 -1.54 22.57
C GLU A 376 -21.01 -2.12 21.72
N ASN A 377 -20.98 -1.88 20.40
CA ASN A 377 -19.89 -2.35 19.54
C ASN A 377 -18.55 -1.69 19.88
N MET A 378 -18.55 -0.48 20.46
CA MET A 378 -17.34 0.20 20.91
C MET A 378 -16.59 -0.60 21.98
N LYS A 379 -17.31 -1.33 22.84
CA LYS A 379 -16.73 -2.09 23.97
C LYS A 379 -15.83 -3.24 23.52
N ILE A 380 -15.95 -3.69 22.27
CA ILE A 380 -15.14 -4.78 21.72
C ILE A 380 -13.65 -4.43 21.74
N TYR A 381 -13.29 -3.17 21.52
CA TYR A 381 -11.89 -2.75 21.41
C TYR A 381 -11.15 -2.73 22.74
N PRO A 382 -11.68 -2.13 23.83
CA PRO A 382 -11.09 -2.28 25.16
C PRO A 382 -10.99 -3.75 25.58
N LEU A 383 -12.03 -4.55 25.34
CA LEU A 383 -12.03 -6.00 25.64
C LEU A 383 -10.92 -6.74 24.88
N PHE A 384 -10.72 -6.43 23.60
CA PHE A 384 -9.63 -7.00 22.81
C PHE A 384 -8.25 -6.61 23.37
N LEU A 385 -8.07 -5.33 23.71
CA LEU A 385 -6.81 -4.81 24.23
C LEU A 385 -6.46 -5.39 25.61
N ASP A 386 -7.43 -5.52 26.51
CA ASP A 386 -7.23 -6.10 27.85
C ASP A 386 -6.73 -7.55 27.78
N ASN A 387 -7.03 -8.26 26.70
CA ASN A 387 -6.62 -9.65 26.49
C ASN A 387 -5.50 -9.82 25.46
N TYR A 388 -4.95 -8.72 24.91
CA TYR A 388 -4.08 -8.75 23.72
C TYR A 388 -2.84 -9.64 23.85
N ASP A 389 -2.19 -9.61 25.01
CA ASP A 389 -0.98 -10.40 25.28
C ASP A 389 -1.29 -11.84 25.70
N SER A 390 -2.52 -12.11 26.11
CA SER A 390 -2.97 -13.42 26.62
C SER A 390 -3.69 -14.30 25.59
N LEU A 391 -4.00 -13.73 24.42
CA LEU A 391 -4.74 -14.38 23.33
C LEU A 391 -3.88 -15.29 22.46
#